data_AF-A0A7R9TNJ5-F1
#
_entry.id   AF-A0A7R9TNJ5-F1
#
_cell.length_a   1.000
_cell.length_b   1.000
_cell.length_c   1.000
_cell.angle_alpha   90.00
_cell.angle_beta   90.00
_cell.angle_gamma   90.00
#
_symmetry.space_group_name_H-M   'P 1'
#
loop_
_entity.id
_entity.type
_entity.pdbx_description
1 polymer ?
#
loop_
_entity_poly.entity_id
_entity_poly.type
_entity_poly.pdbx_seq_one_letter_code
_entity_poly.pdbx_strand_id
1 'polypeptide(L)'
;LAGALDSAHAMAPAGGCTGVESVQLSSTTPIVGCELSPYILLRREDGSTVQASKAPQGILQHRWYRSVPAGSGEPCWLTGRPGTLQFVGCPKLNVPQFHAAGAEPFARLWQLYHRRGGGPSPEEAGLIRQSVRRPPAGDLAGPKQLWVEVGRDKLYTPGEDDVGHTLRFECRAAGAPGGAAAGSWVVTDAVLPAPLPFVRKRVPVEPVHADGAPAQCASGGGVR
;
A
#
# COMPACT_ATOMS: atom_id res chain seq x y z
N LEU A 1 -65.62 1.76 13.34
CA LEU A 1 -64.95 2.90 12.68
C LEU A 1 -63.49 2.87 13.09
N ALA A 2 -62.62 2.57 12.12
CA ALA A 2 -61.18 2.89 12.00
C ALA A 2 -60.27 2.62 13.22
N GLY A 3 -59.19 1.82 13.14
CA GLY A 3 -58.03 1.99 12.24
C GLY A 3 -57.06 3.00 12.89
N ALA A 4 -55.75 2.83 13.00
CA ALA A 4 -54.77 1.88 12.49
C ALA A 4 -53.44 2.20 13.23
N LEU A 5 -52.53 1.21 13.30
CA LEU A 5 -51.07 1.27 13.01
C LEU A 5 -50.29 2.50 13.56
N ASP A 6 -49.17 2.37 14.25
CA ASP A 6 -47.85 1.95 13.76
C ASP A 6 -46.84 2.43 14.84
N SER A 7 -45.64 1.92 15.10
CA SER A 7 -44.83 0.87 14.51
C SER A 7 -43.94 0.36 15.65
N ALA A 8 -43.93 -0.95 15.86
CA ALA A 8 -42.71 -1.57 16.37
C ALA A 8 -41.63 -1.28 15.31
N HIS A 9 -40.58 -0.55 15.67
CA HIS A 9 -39.34 -0.55 14.90
C HIS A 9 -38.81 -1.98 14.97
N ALA A 10 -39.27 -2.82 14.04
CA ALA A 10 -38.64 -4.08 13.74
C ALA A 10 -37.19 -3.76 13.38
N MET A 11 -36.27 -4.12 14.27
CA MET A 11 -34.88 -4.26 13.87
C MET A 11 -34.90 -5.26 12.72
N ALA A 12 -34.67 -4.75 11.50
CA ALA A 12 -34.47 -5.59 10.34
C ALA A 12 -33.42 -6.65 10.70
N PRO A 13 -33.64 -7.92 10.33
CA PRO A 13 -32.63 -8.94 10.55
C PRO A 13 -31.33 -8.45 9.90
N ALA A 14 -30.21 -8.65 10.59
CA ALA A 14 -28.89 -8.32 10.10
C ALA A 14 -28.61 -9.15 8.83
N GLY A 15 -29.09 -8.66 7.68
CA GLY A 15 -28.84 -9.25 6.38
C GLY A 15 -27.34 -9.34 6.18
N GLY A 16 -26.86 -10.53 5.84
CA GLY A 16 -25.44 -10.79 5.63
C GLY A 16 -24.85 -9.84 4.58
N CYS A 17 -23.58 -9.49 4.72
CA CYS A 17 -22.85 -8.82 3.65
C CYS A 17 -22.44 -9.89 2.60
N THR A 18 -22.79 -9.68 1.34
CA THR A 18 -22.55 -10.62 0.24
C THR A 18 -21.20 -10.42 -0.44
N GLY A 19 -20.59 -9.23 -0.29
CA GLY A 19 -19.26 -8.95 -0.86
C GLY A 19 -18.81 -7.50 -0.70
N VAL A 20 -17.63 -7.20 -1.22
CA VAL A 20 -17.10 -5.83 -1.32
C VAL A 20 -17.62 -5.21 -2.61
N GLU A 21 -18.38 -4.12 -2.49
CA GLU A 21 -18.95 -3.38 -3.63
C GLU A 21 -17.89 -2.52 -4.30
N SER A 22 -17.25 -1.66 -3.52
CA SER A 22 -16.29 -0.69 -4.04
C SER A 22 -15.31 -0.28 -2.96
N VAL A 23 -14.14 0.14 -3.42
CA VAL A 23 -13.11 0.73 -2.57
C VAL A 23 -12.62 2.03 -3.20
N GLN A 24 -12.47 3.06 -2.37
CA GLN A 24 -12.02 4.38 -2.76
C GLN A 24 -11.00 4.92 -1.75
N LEU A 25 -10.15 5.85 -2.19
CA LEU A 25 -9.26 6.62 -1.33
C LEU A 25 -9.73 8.07 -1.32
N SER A 26 -9.57 8.75 -0.18
CA SER A 26 -9.82 10.19 -0.06
C SER A 26 -8.84 11.03 -0.90
N SER A 27 -7.62 10.54 -1.09
CA SER A 27 -6.61 11.07 -2.00
C SER A 27 -5.93 9.92 -2.73
N THR A 28 -5.78 10.06 -4.05
CA THR A 28 -5.02 9.11 -4.88
C THR A 28 -3.54 9.48 -4.99
N THR A 29 -3.12 10.63 -4.47
CA THR A 29 -1.71 11.08 -4.49
C THR A 29 -1.08 10.91 -3.11
N PRO A 30 -0.40 9.77 -2.85
CA PRO A 30 0.21 9.48 -1.56
C PRO A 30 1.49 10.31 -1.31
N ILE A 31 1.72 10.64 -0.04
CA ILE A 31 2.92 11.34 0.43
C ILE A 31 3.53 10.52 1.57
N VAL A 32 4.86 10.41 1.61
CA VAL A 32 5.56 9.72 2.70
C VAL A 32 5.14 10.29 4.06
N GLY A 33 4.82 9.39 5.00
CA GLY A 33 4.39 9.76 6.35
C GLY A 33 2.92 10.19 6.48
N CYS A 34 2.16 10.29 5.38
CA CYS A 34 0.72 10.57 5.41
C CYS A 34 -0.09 9.28 5.28
N GLU A 35 -0.90 8.96 6.30
CA GLU A 35 -1.70 7.75 6.31
C GLU A 35 -2.78 7.75 5.21
N LEU A 36 -2.87 6.63 4.49
CA LEU A 36 -3.94 6.32 3.54
C LEU A 36 -5.02 5.53 4.26
N SER A 37 -6.26 6.02 4.20
CA SER A 37 -7.44 5.38 4.77
C SER A 37 -8.49 5.06 3.70
N PRO A 38 -8.58 3.81 3.23
CA PRO A 38 -9.61 3.39 2.29
C PRO A 38 -11.03 3.51 2.84
N TYR A 39 -11.93 3.99 1.99
CA TYR A 39 -13.37 3.96 2.16
C TYR A 39 -13.94 2.74 1.43
N ILE A 40 -14.61 1.85 2.16
CA ILE A 40 -15.04 0.54 1.67
C ILE A 40 -16.56 0.45 1.79
N LEU A 41 -17.21 0.15 0.67
CA LEU A 41 -18.64 -0.16 0.61
C LEU A 41 -18.82 -1.67 0.44
N LEU A 42 -19.73 -2.23 1.22
CA LEU A 42 -20.14 -3.62 1.16
C LEU A 42 -21.53 -3.71 0.57
N ARG A 43 -21.77 -4.75 -0.23
CA ARG A 43 -23.10 -5.09 -0.73
C ARG A 43 -23.79 -6.02 0.26
N ARG A 44 -25.06 -5.74 0.56
CA ARG A 44 -25.94 -6.60 1.37
C ARG A 44 -26.78 -7.52 0.49
N GLU A 45 -27.41 -8.51 1.10
CA GLU A 45 -28.33 -9.44 0.42
C GLU A 45 -29.54 -8.72 -0.21
N ASP A 46 -30.03 -7.65 0.42
CA ASP A 46 -31.13 -6.81 -0.08
C ASP A 46 -30.70 -5.89 -1.25
N GLY A 47 -29.44 -5.97 -1.68
CA GLY A 47 -28.86 -5.12 -2.72
C GLY A 47 -28.46 -3.72 -2.24
N SER A 48 -28.77 -3.35 -0.99
CA SER A 48 -28.32 -2.08 -0.42
C SER A 48 -26.82 -2.10 -0.13
N THR A 49 -26.23 -0.91 0.00
CA THR A 49 -24.81 -0.75 0.34
C THR A 49 -24.63 -0.23 1.76
N VAL A 50 -23.61 -0.73 2.45
CA VAL A 50 -23.24 -0.29 3.80
C VAL A 50 -21.75 -0.05 3.90
N GLN A 51 -21.35 0.96 4.66
CA GLN A 51 -19.94 1.22 4.93
C GLN A 51 -19.35 0.11 5.83
N ALA A 52 -18.15 -0.36 5.50
CA ALA A 52 -17.47 -1.42 6.24
C ALA A 52 -17.25 -1.10 7.74
N SER A 53 -17.16 0.18 8.12
CA SER A 53 -17.06 0.61 9.53
C SER A 53 -18.28 0.22 10.38
N LYS A 54 -19.42 -0.07 9.75
CA LYS A 54 -20.67 -0.49 10.39
C LYS A 54 -20.88 -2.01 10.34
N ALA A 55 -19.98 -2.75 9.69
CA ALA A 55 -20.06 -4.19 9.58
C ALA A 55 -19.32 -4.88 10.74
N PRO A 56 -19.66 -6.14 11.08
CA PRO A 56 -18.93 -6.91 12.07
C PRO A 56 -17.45 -7.06 11.67
N GLN A 57 -16.56 -6.99 12.67
CA GLN A 57 -15.13 -7.15 12.45
C GLN A 57 -14.77 -8.59 12.03
N GLY A 58 -13.66 -8.75 11.31
CA GLY A 58 -13.13 -10.07 10.91
C GLY A 58 -13.67 -10.62 9.58
N ILE A 59 -14.61 -9.91 8.94
CA ILE A 59 -15.18 -10.32 7.65
C ILE A 59 -14.33 -9.83 6.47
N LEU A 60 -13.38 -8.92 6.67
CA LEU A 60 -12.60 -8.32 5.57
C LEU A 60 -11.12 -8.66 5.67
N GLN A 61 -10.54 -9.02 4.52
CA GLN A 61 -9.10 -9.13 4.33
C GLN A 61 -8.61 -7.93 3.53
N HIS A 62 -7.56 -7.28 4.04
CA HIS A 62 -6.95 -6.12 3.43
C HIS A 62 -5.54 -6.45 2.97
N ARG A 63 -5.11 -5.90 1.83
CA ARG A 63 -3.75 -6.02 1.33
C ARG A 63 -3.32 -4.75 0.63
N TRP A 64 -2.09 -4.34 0.92
CA TRP A 64 -1.40 -3.28 0.22
C TRP A 64 -0.27 -3.86 -0.62
N TYR A 65 -0.13 -3.37 -1.84
CA TYR A 65 0.95 -3.74 -2.74
C TYR A 65 1.65 -2.49 -3.28
N ARG A 66 2.97 -2.61 -3.49
CA ARG A 66 3.79 -1.62 -4.18
C ARG A 66 4.13 -2.13 -5.58
N SER A 67 4.12 -1.24 -6.56
CA SER A 67 4.50 -1.57 -7.93
C SER A 67 6.01 -1.77 -8.08
N VAL A 68 6.38 -2.73 -8.92
CA VAL A 68 7.77 -3.03 -9.26
C VAL A 68 8.07 -2.38 -10.62
N PRO A 69 9.13 -1.57 -10.77
CA PRO A 69 9.40 -0.86 -12.02
C PRO A 69 9.49 -1.82 -13.21
N ALA A 70 8.94 -1.43 -14.36
CA ALA A 70 9.03 -2.23 -15.57
C ALA A 70 10.51 -2.42 -15.95
N GLY A 71 10.93 -3.69 -16.08
CA GLY A 71 12.33 -4.03 -16.42
C GLY A 71 13.27 -4.19 -15.22
N SER A 72 12.81 -4.05 -13.98
CA SER A 72 13.66 -4.16 -12.78
C SER A 72 14.06 -5.61 -12.39
N GLY A 73 14.16 -6.52 -13.35
CA GLY A 73 14.38 -7.94 -13.11
C GLY A 73 13.22 -8.61 -12.38
N GLU A 74 13.25 -9.94 -12.32
CA GLU A 74 12.34 -10.70 -11.48
C GLU A 74 12.57 -10.34 -9.99
N PRO A 75 11.51 -10.29 -9.17
CA PRO A 75 11.63 -9.88 -7.77
C PRO A 75 12.43 -10.87 -6.95
N CYS A 76 13.10 -10.36 -5.92
CA CYS A 76 13.82 -11.15 -4.96
C CYS A 76 12.89 -12.11 -4.22
N TRP A 77 13.27 -13.38 -4.15
CA TRP A 77 12.45 -14.42 -3.52
C TRP A 77 12.28 -14.26 -2.01
N LEU A 78 13.20 -13.55 -1.35
CA LEU A 78 13.17 -13.36 0.10
C LEU A 78 12.47 -12.06 0.52
N THR A 79 12.61 -11.01 -0.29
CA THR A 79 12.21 -9.64 0.11
C THR A 79 11.16 -9.02 -0.80
N GLY A 80 10.87 -9.63 -1.94
CA GLY A 80 10.00 -9.08 -2.99
C GLY A 80 10.58 -7.87 -3.72
N ARG A 81 11.65 -7.23 -3.21
CA ARG A 81 12.32 -6.09 -3.86
C ARG A 81 12.86 -6.48 -5.24
N PRO A 82 13.00 -5.54 -6.19
CA PRO A 82 13.65 -5.81 -7.48
C PRO A 82 14.94 -6.61 -7.36
N GLY A 83 15.06 -7.70 -8.11
CA GLY A 83 16.25 -8.53 -8.11
C GLY A 83 17.40 -7.84 -8.83
N THR A 84 18.52 -7.64 -8.14
CA THR A 84 19.76 -7.10 -8.72
C THR A 84 20.76 -8.22 -9.04
N LEU A 85 20.59 -9.40 -8.44
CA LEU A 85 21.39 -10.59 -8.68
C LEU A 85 20.49 -11.73 -9.14
N GLN A 86 20.90 -12.43 -10.19
CA GLN A 86 20.26 -13.63 -10.69
C GLN A 86 21.17 -14.83 -10.47
N PHE A 87 20.66 -15.86 -9.83
CA PHE A 87 21.26 -17.18 -9.85
C PHE A 87 20.73 -17.94 -11.06
N VAL A 88 21.60 -18.36 -11.97
CA VAL A 88 21.22 -19.02 -13.25
C VAL A 88 20.78 -20.49 -13.03
N GLY A 89 21.01 -21.06 -11.84
CA GLY A 89 20.65 -22.43 -11.50
C GLY A 89 21.87 -23.31 -11.26
N CYS A 90 21.69 -24.41 -10.54
CA CYS A 90 22.71 -25.46 -10.41
C CYS A 90 22.03 -26.83 -10.55
N PRO A 91 22.13 -27.48 -11.72
CA PRO A 91 21.52 -28.79 -11.96
C PRO A 91 22.04 -29.86 -10.99
N LYS A 92 23.33 -29.79 -10.61
CA LYS A 92 23.97 -30.73 -9.68
C LYS A 92 23.37 -30.68 -8.27
N LEU A 93 22.86 -29.52 -7.86
CA LEU A 93 22.25 -29.31 -6.55
C LEU A 93 20.72 -29.17 -6.64
N ASN A 94 20.14 -29.39 -7.83
CA ASN A 94 18.73 -29.19 -8.15
C ASN A 94 18.20 -27.81 -7.68
N VAL A 95 19.02 -26.77 -7.89
CA VAL A 95 18.67 -25.39 -7.51
C VAL A 95 18.07 -24.69 -8.72
N PRO A 96 16.79 -24.25 -8.66
CA PRO A 96 16.17 -23.50 -9.75
C PRO A 96 16.78 -22.10 -9.87
N GLN A 97 16.56 -21.46 -11.00
CA GLN A 97 16.89 -20.05 -11.17
C GLN A 97 16.10 -19.21 -10.16
N PHE A 98 16.79 -18.30 -9.45
CA PHE A 98 16.17 -17.37 -8.50
C PHE A 98 16.83 -15.99 -8.59
N HIS A 99 16.14 -14.98 -8.05
CA HIS A 99 16.65 -13.61 -8.00
C HIS A 99 16.77 -13.13 -6.55
N ALA A 100 17.76 -12.30 -6.30
CA ALA A 100 18.06 -11.70 -5.00
C ALA A 100 18.20 -10.18 -5.13
N ALA A 101 17.71 -9.44 -4.14
CA ALA A 101 17.78 -7.97 -4.11
C ALA A 101 19.19 -7.45 -3.82
N GLY A 102 20.13 -8.35 -3.49
CA GLY A 102 21.52 -8.03 -3.19
C GLY A 102 22.26 -9.25 -2.63
N ALA A 103 23.52 -9.03 -2.23
CA ALA A 103 24.43 -10.09 -1.79
C ALA A 103 23.94 -10.82 -0.52
N GLU A 104 23.32 -10.11 0.42
CA GLU A 104 22.85 -10.70 1.68
C GLU A 104 21.64 -11.65 1.49
N PRO A 105 20.54 -11.25 0.79
CA PRO A 105 19.49 -12.19 0.41
C PRO A 105 19.99 -13.36 -0.42
N PHE A 106 20.96 -13.13 -1.31
CA PHE A 106 21.58 -14.19 -2.11
C PHE A 106 22.31 -15.21 -1.23
N ALA A 107 23.19 -14.76 -0.34
CA ALA A 107 23.93 -15.63 0.57
C ALA A 107 22.99 -16.43 1.48
N ARG A 108 21.91 -15.81 1.96
CA ARG A 108 20.92 -16.48 2.79
C ARG A 108 20.15 -17.56 2.02
N LEU A 109 19.71 -17.27 0.80
CA LEU A 109 19.10 -18.26 -0.09
C LEU A 109 20.08 -19.41 -0.36
N TRP A 110 21.33 -19.09 -0.71
CA TRP A 110 22.37 -20.08 -0.96
C TRP A 110 22.64 -21.00 0.23
N GLN A 111 22.71 -20.45 1.44
CA GLN A 111 22.85 -21.25 2.67
C GLN A 111 21.64 -22.15 2.94
N LEU A 112 20.42 -21.73 2.58
CA LEU A 112 19.22 -22.56 2.72
C LEU A 112 19.28 -23.77 1.76
N TYR A 113 19.68 -23.54 0.51
CA TYR A 113 19.89 -24.60 -0.48
C TYR A 113 20.96 -25.61 -0.05
N HIS A 114 22.10 -25.12 0.47
CA HIS A 114 23.17 -25.99 0.96
C HIS A 114 22.79 -26.78 2.21
N ARG A 115 22.13 -26.15 3.19
CA ARG A 115 21.75 -26.83 4.44
C ARG A 115 20.69 -27.90 4.25
N ARG A 116 19.81 -27.75 3.25
CA ARG A 116 18.71 -28.69 3.00
C ARG A 116 19.09 -29.87 2.09
N GLY A 117 20.31 -29.91 1.55
CA GLY A 117 20.74 -30.96 0.61
C GLY A 117 19.97 -30.94 -0.72
N GLY A 118 19.34 -29.82 -1.04
CA GLY A 118 18.41 -29.64 -2.16
C GLY A 118 17.56 -28.38 -1.98
N GLY A 119 17.01 -27.87 -3.08
CA GLY A 119 16.12 -26.72 -3.07
C GLY A 119 14.76 -26.93 -2.44
N PRO A 120 13.98 -25.84 -2.20
CA PRO A 120 12.57 -25.99 -1.92
C PRO A 120 11.93 -26.80 -3.05
N SER A 121 10.99 -27.69 -2.72
CA SER A 121 10.31 -28.50 -3.74
C SER A 121 9.68 -27.59 -4.81
N PRO A 122 9.40 -28.08 -6.03
CA PRO A 122 8.67 -27.29 -7.03
C PRO A 122 7.36 -26.68 -6.51
N GLU A 123 6.72 -27.33 -5.53
CA GLU A 123 5.53 -26.86 -4.82
C GLU A 123 5.84 -25.72 -3.84
N GLU A 124 6.91 -25.82 -3.06
CA GLU A 124 7.38 -24.74 -2.17
C GLU A 124 7.93 -23.53 -2.96
N ALA A 125 8.65 -23.77 -4.06
CA ALA A 125 9.03 -22.75 -5.02
C ALA A 125 7.78 -22.11 -5.66
N GLY A 126 6.71 -22.88 -5.86
CA GLY A 126 5.38 -22.40 -6.24
C GLY A 126 4.72 -21.52 -5.18
N LEU A 127 4.79 -21.90 -3.89
CA LEU A 127 4.27 -21.11 -2.77
C LEU A 127 5.05 -19.81 -2.55
N ILE A 128 6.36 -19.82 -2.77
CA ILE A 128 7.22 -18.63 -2.73
C ILE A 128 6.96 -17.75 -3.97
N ARG A 129 6.77 -18.33 -5.16
CA ARG A 129 6.25 -17.59 -6.32
C ARG A 129 4.85 -17.02 -6.08
N GLN A 130 3.99 -17.69 -5.31
CA GLN A 130 2.67 -17.19 -4.89
C GLN A 130 2.74 -16.09 -3.83
N SER A 131 3.87 -15.91 -3.12
CA SER A 131 4.06 -14.77 -2.22
C SER A 131 4.27 -13.45 -2.99
N VAL A 132 4.73 -13.54 -4.24
CA VAL A 132 4.59 -12.49 -5.25
C VAL A 132 3.31 -12.78 -6.02
N ARG A 133 2.15 -12.46 -5.43
CA ARG A 133 0.87 -12.62 -6.13
C ARG A 133 0.88 -11.71 -7.35
N ARG A 134 1.12 -12.28 -8.53
CA ARG A 134 0.50 -11.80 -9.76
C ARG A 134 -1.00 -11.72 -9.43
N PRO A 135 -1.64 -10.53 -9.45
CA PRO A 135 -3.07 -10.49 -9.24
C PRO A 135 -3.72 -11.44 -10.26
N PRO A 136 -4.76 -12.21 -9.86
CA PRO A 136 -5.48 -13.06 -10.81
C PRO A 136 -5.86 -12.19 -12.00
N ALA A 137 -5.55 -12.67 -13.20
CA ALA A 137 -5.84 -11.97 -14.45
C ALA A 137 -7.33 -11.56 -14.43
N GLY A 138 -7.54 -10.26 -14.27
CA GLY A 138 -8.82 -9.67 -13.95
C GLY A 138 -8.62 -8.17 -13.92
N ASP A 139 -8.49 -7.63 -15.13
CA ASP A 139 -8.70 -6.24 -15.53
C ASP A 139 -8.15 -5.16 -14.61
N LEU A 140 -6.95 -4.66 -14.93
CA LEU A 140 -6.69 -3.26 -15.31
C LEU A 140 -5.17 -2.98 -15.38
N ALA A 141 -4.80 -2.24 -16.43
CA ALA A 141 -3.51 -1.59 -16.72
C ALA A 141 -2.29 -2.48 -17.06
N GLY A 142 -2.28 -2.96 -18.30
CA GLY A 142 -1.05 -3.24 -19.06
C GLY A 142 -0.40 -4.61 -18.82
N PRO A 143 0.00 -5.33 -19.88
CA PRO A 143 0.75 -6.57 -19.74
C PRO A 143 2.19 -6.24 -19.30
N LYS A 144 2.49 -6.29 -17.98
CA LYS A 144 3.83 -6.49 -17.33
C LYS A 144 4.02 -5.83 -15.94
N GLN A 145 3.01 -5.17 -15.37
CA GLN A 145 3.18 -4.54 -14.05
C GLN A 145 3.22 -5.59 -12.92
N LEU A 146 4.38 -5.74 -12.27
CA LEU A 146 4.56 -6.60 -11.10
C LEU A 146 4.24 -5.82 -9.82
N TRP A 147 3.78 -6.55 -8.78
CA TRP A 147 3.33 -6.00 -7.51
C TRP A 147 3.89 -6.83 -6.35
N VAL A 148 4.26 -6.18 -5.26
CA VAL A 148 4.81 -6.81 -4.05
C VAL A 148 3.97 -6.42 -2.86
N GLU A 149 3.54 -7.39 -2.05
CA GLU A 149 2.76 -7.13 -0.83
C GLU A 149 3.62 -6.38 0.20
N VAL A 150 3.12 -5.24 0.68
CA VAL A 150 3.80 -4.36 1.65
C VAL A 150 3.01 -4.17 2.95
N GLY A 151 1.74 -4.59 2.99
CA GLY A 151 0.92 -4.46 4.20
C GLY A 151 -0.36 -5.30 4.14
N ARG A 152 -0.92 -5.59 5.32
CA ARG A 152 -2.18 -6.35 5.49
C ARG A 152 -3.24 -5.61 6.30
N ASP A 153 -2.92 -4.41 6.76
CA ASP A 153 -3.83 -3.57 7.50
C ASP A 153 -4.72 -2.79 6.53
N LYS A 154 -5.86 -2.30 7.04
CA LYS A 154 -6.73 -1.40 6.27
C LYS A 154 -6.00 -0.09 5.97
N LEU A 155 -5.30 0.44 6.96
CA LEU A 155 -4.55 1.70 6.90
C LEU A 155 -3.13 1.42 6.43
N TYR A 156 -2.55 2.36 5.69
CA TYR A 156 -1.14 2.26 5.26
C TYR A 156 -0.50 3.63 5.25
N THR A 157 0.67 3.75 5.86
CA THR A 157 1.48 4.97 5.81
C THR A 157 2.67 4.72 4.90
N PRO A 158 2.73 5.36 3.71
CA PRO A 158 3.84 5.18 2.78
C PRO A 158 5.17 5.59 3.41
N GLY A 159 6.21 4.79 3.17
CA GLY A 159 7.57 5.05 3.60
C GLY A 159 8.48 5.49 2.44
N GLU A 160 9.75 5.77 2.75
CA GLU A 160 10.77 6.16 1.76
C GLU A 160 10.96 5.10 0.65
N ASP A 161 10.85 3.80 1.01
CA ASP A 161 10.91 2.68 0.07
C ASP A 161 9.77 2.69 -0.97
N ASP A 162 8.71 3.47 -0.75
CA ASP A 162 7.56 3.56 -1.65
C ASP A 162 7.66 4.72 -2.63
N VAL A 163 8.58 5.68 -2.44
CA VAL A 163 8.70 6.89 -3.26
C VAL A 163 8.88 6.54 -4.74
N GLY A 164 8.10 7.18 -5.61
CA GLY A 164 8.11 6.94 -7.05
C GLY A 164 7.36 5.67 -7.49
N HIS A 165 6.93 4.83 -6.56
CA HIS A 165 6.10 3.66 -6.84
C HIS A 165 4.61 4.00 -6.71
N THR A 166 3.77 3.29 -7.44
CA THR A 166 2.32 3.27 -7.23
C THR A 166 1.96 2.23 -6.19
N LEU A 167 0.91 2.51 -5.40
CA LEU A 167 0.37 1.60 -4.40
C LEU A 167 -0.98 1.07 -4.88
N ARG A 168 -1.27 -0.17 -4.53
CA ARG A 168 -2.57 -0.82 -4.76
C ARG A 168 -3.11 -1.29 -3.42
N PHE A 169 -4.34 -0.88 -3.11
CA PHE A 169 -5.10 -1.46 -2.01
C PHE A 169 -6.12 -2.45 -2.54
N GLU A 170 -6.23 -3.60 -1.89
CA GLU A 170 -7.19 -4.64 -2.19
C GLU A 170 -7.98 -5.01 -0.93
N CYS A 171 -9.30 -5.09 -1.06
CA CYS A 171 -10.19 -5.56 -0.01
C CYS A 171 -11.03 -6.72 -0.51
N ARG A 172 -11.10 -7.80 0.27
CA ARG A 172 -11.91 -8.99 -0.02
C ARG A 172 -12.76 -9.38 1.19
N ALA A 173 -13.99 -9.83 0.95
CA ALA A 173 -14.80 -10.45 1.99
C ALA A 173 -14.32 -11.89 2.26
N ALA A 174 -14.08 -12.23 3.52
CA ALA A 174 -13.77 -13.57 3.97
C ALA A 174 -15.08 -14.35 4.19
N GLY A 175 -15.29 -15.44 3.44
CA GLY A 175 -16.29 -16.44 3.79
C GLY A 175 -17.69 -16.32 3.18
N ALA A 176 -17.84 -15.90 1.92
CA ALA A 176 -19.11 -16.10 1.20
C ALA A 176 -19.29 -17.60 0.82
N PRO A 177 -20.40 -18.27 1.22
CA PRO A 177 -20.71 -19.60 0.73
C PRO A 177 -21.07 -19.49 -0.75
N GLY A 178 -20.16 -19.95 -1.63
CA GLY A 178 -20.29 -19.76 -3.07
C GLY A 178 -19.07 -19.14 -3.74
N GLY A 179 -17.87 -19.55 -3.34
CA GLY A 179 -16.78 -19.79 -4.29
C GLY A 179 -16.30 -18.64 -5.19
N ALA A 180 -16.54 -17.38 -4.88
CA ALA A 180 -15.81 -16.22 -5.41
C ALA A 180 -16.11 -15.02 -4.52
N ALA A 181 -15.25 -14.74 -3.53
CA ALA A 181 -15.36 -13.50 -2.79
C ALA A 181 -15.13 -12.32 -3.74
N ALA A 182 -16.19 -11.57 -4.04
CA ALA A 182 -16.10 -10.31 -4.77
C ALA A 182 -15.19 -9.36 -3.97
N GLY A 183 -13.98 -9.16 -4.51
CA GLY A 183 -13.01 -8.21 -4.01
C GLY A 183 -13.02 -6.95 -4.86
N SER A 184 -12.75 -5.82 -4.23
CA SER A 184 -12.57 -4.55 -4.92
C SER A 184 -11.24 -3.93 -4.52
N TRP A 185 -10.71 -3.07 -5.39
CA TRP A 185 -9.37 -2.54 -5.24
C TRP A 185 -9.28 -1.12 -5.82
N VAL A 186 -8.23 -0.41 -5.42
CA VAL A 186 -7.91 0.94 -5.89
C VAL A 186 -6.39 1.08 -6.04
N VAL A 187 -5.95 1.85 -7.04
CA VAL A 187 -4.53 2.14 -7.30
C VAL A 187 -4.31 3.64 -7.14
N THR A 188 -3.18 4.00 -6.55
CA THR A 188 -2.74 5.39 -6.37
C THR A 188 -1.89 5.88 -7.54
N ASP A 189 -1.68 7.19 -7.60
CA ASP A 189 -0.55 7.81 -8.27
C ASP A 189 0.78 7.38 -7.60
N ALA A 190 1.90 7.80 -8.18
CA ALA A 190 3.21 7.56 -7.60
C ALA A 190 3.38 8.30 -6.26
N VAL A 191 3.99 7.64 -5.27
CA VAL A 191 4.25 8.22 -3.94
C VAL A 191 5.25 9.36 -4.05
N LEU A 192 4.87 10.49 -3.46
CA LEU A 192 5.72 11.68 -3.35
C LEU A 192 6.55 11.63 -2.07
N PRO A 193 7.82 12.09 -2.10
CA PRO A 193 8.62 12.23 -0.88
C PRO A 193 7.97 13.24 0.07
N ALA A 194 8.34 13.16 1.35
CA ALA A 194 7.90 14.14 2.33
C ALA A 194 8.33 15.55 1.87
N PRO A 195 7.43 16.55 1.92
CA PRO A 195 7.80 17.91 1.54
C PRO A 195 8.91 18.40 2.47
N LEU A 196 9.93 19.03 1.88
CA LEU A 196 10.99 19.64 2.67
C LEU A 196 10.37 20.71 3.60
N PRO A 197 10.77 20.78 4.87
CA PRO A 197 10.29 21.82 5.76
C PRO A 197 10.65 23.18 5.17
N PHE A 198 9.67 24.05 5.02
CA PHE A 198 9.90 25.40 4.52
C PHE A 198 10.78 26.16 5.52
N VAL A 199 11.90 26.70 5.06
CA VAL A 199 12.71 27.60 5.88
C VAL A 199 12.02 28.96 5.88
N ARG A 200 11.36 29.30 6.99
CA ARG A 200 10.75 30.62 7.15
C ARG A 200 11.87 31.66 7.29
N LYS A 201 12.20 32.36 6.20
CA LYS A 201 13.06 33.54 6.25
C LYS A 201 12.30 34.65 6.97
N ARG A 202 12.74 35.00 8.19
CA ARG A 202 12.21 36.17 8.88
C ARG A 202 12.69 37.40 8.13
N VAL A 203 11.78 38.29 7.76
CA VAL A 203 12.12 39.63 7.30
C VAL A 203 12.31 40.49 8.54
N PRO A 204 13.48 41.11 8.75
CA PRO A 204 13.64 42.12 9.78
C PRO A 204 12.61 43.23 9.55
N VAL A 205 11.81 43.53 10.57
CA VAL A 205 10.93 44.70 10.55
C VAL A 205 11.74 45.85 11.12
N GLU A 206 12.10 46.81 10.29
CA GLU A 206 12.70 48.06 10.75
C GLU A 206 11.71 48.75 11.71
N PRO A 207 12.17 49.20 12.91
CA PRO A 207 11.31 49.92 13.82
C PRO A 207 10.88 51.25 13.18
N VAL A 208 9.59 51.37 12.88
CA VAL A 208 8.97 52.63 12.48
C VAL A 208 9.04 53.58 13.68
N HIS A 209 9.88 54.60 13.59
CA HIS A 209 9.85 55.71 14.55
C HIS A 209 8.50 56.42 14.41
N ALA A 210 7.88 56.79 15.53
CA ALA A 210 6.57 57.44 15.57
C ALA A 210 6.51 58.78 14.81
N ASP A 211 7.66 59.32 14.38
CA ASP A 211 7.79 60.63 13.75
C ASP A 211 8.43 60.55 12.35
N GLY A 212 7.94 59.70 11.44
CA GLY A 212 8.04 59.88 9.98
C GLY A 212 9.40 60.15 9.31
N ALA A 213 10.53 60.01 10.00
CA ALA A 213 11.87 60.33 9.49
C ALA A 213 12.72 59.07 9.39
N PRO A 214 13.47 58.86 8.29
CA PRO A 214 14.35 57.70 8.15
C PRO A 214 15.48 57.80 9.18
N ALA A 215 15.64 56.74 9.98
CA ALA A 215 16.76 56.60 10.90
C ALA A 215 18.07 56.59 10.10
N GLN A 216 18.86 57.66 10.24
CA GLN A 216 20.17 57.75 9.63
C GLN A 216 21.10 56.72 10.30
N CYS A 217 21.70 55.84 9.50
CA CYS A 217 22.78 54.97 9.94
C CYS A 217 23.89 55.83 10.53
N ALA A 218 24.06 55.79 11.86
CA ALA A 218 25.25 56.34 12.50
C ALA A 218 26.45 55.49 12.09
N SER A 219 27.19 55.95 11.09
CA SER A 219 28.55 55.50 10.81
C SER A 219 29.45 55.93 11.96
N GLY A 220 29.53 55.09 12.98
CA GLY A 220 30.53 55.20 14.05
C GLY A 220 31.91 54.91 13.48
N GLY A 221 32.55 55.95 12.93
CA GLY A 221 33.97 55.96 12.59
C GLY A 221 34.83 56.29 13.81
N GLY A 222 35.87 55.49 14.02
CA GLY A 222 37.10 55.87 14.72
C GLY A 222 37.08 55.78 16.25
N VAL A 223 38.18 55.55 16.98
CA VAL A 223 39.62 55.40 16.68
C VAL A 223 40.28 54.86 17.98
N ARG A 224 41.43 54.18 17.80
CA ARG A 224 42.51 53.77 18.75
C ARG A 224 42.42 52.38 19.38
#